data_AF-A0A2E5Z193-F1
#
_entry.id   AF-A0A2E5Z193-F1
#
_cell.length_a   1.000
_cell.length_b   1.000
_cell.length_c   1.000
_cell.angle_alpha   90.00
_cell.angle_beta   90.00
_cell.angle_gamma   90.00
#
_symmetry.space_group_name_H-M   'P 1'
#
loop_
_entity.id
_entity.type
_entity.pdbx_description
1 polymer ?
#
loop_
_entity_poly.entity_id
_entity_poly.type
_entity_poly.pdbx_seq_one_letter_code
_entity_poly.pdbx_strand_id
1 'polypeptide(L)'
;MKLTSITIFLIFFLKCSSNISEDFSIKIDSNSRKLTNQDSINLSVNNNKNHPIDSVHFFLNEEKINQIYSLKNLKLGSQLIKASIFSNGENIIKQTNIKIFADSPPILYTYEILNEYPHDQEAYTQGLEFYNDTLYESTGLKGKSTIRKLNYKTGEIYSIQSLDAVYFGEGLTFIDDKLIQLTWREGIGFQYDPITLEIERSFSYDKSKEGWGLCNDGEKIYKSDGTNLLWILDSKTQKEIEYIQVMTNKSSLNKINELEYVNGKIFANTYQFDKDVAVIIDPKNGMVEGVIDFSGLKDRVNQHSKLDVLNGIAYNKKSKTFFITGKNWDKLFEIKIYPKK
;
A
#
# COMPACT_ATOMS: atom_id res chain seq x y z
N MET A 1 -57.73 32.67 56.47
CA MET A 1 -57.38 32.10 55.15
C MET A 1 -56.37 30.98 55.36
N LYS A 2 -56.78 29.71 55.26
CA LYS A 2 -55.88 28.55 55.32
C LYS A 2 -55.48 28.23 53.87
N LEU A 3 -54.20 28.39 53.52
CA LEU A 3 -53.66 27.91 52.25
C LEU A 3 -53.35 26.41 52.41
N THR A 4 -54.05 25.56 51.67
CA THR A 4 -53.70 24.17 51.44
C THR A 4 -52.62 24.10 50.36
N SER A 5 -51.41 23.69 50.74
CA SER A 5 -50.33 23.39 49.80
C SER A 5 -50.53 22.00 49.23
N ILE A 6 -50.77 21.90 47.92
CA ILE A 6 -50.87 20.62 47.20
C ILE A 6 -49.48 20.32 46.62
N THR A 7 -48.81 19.34 47.19
CA THR A 7 -47.54 18.82 46.66
C THR A 7 -47.84 17.82 45.54
N ILE A 8 -47.63 18.23 44.28
CA ILE A 8 -47.67 17.33 43.13
C ILE A 8 -46.38 16.51 43.11
N PHE A 9 -46.51 15.20 43.32
CA PHE A 9 -45.42 14.25 43.20
C PHE A 9 -45.25 13.88 41.72
N LEU A 10 -44.26 14.47 41.05
CA LEU A 10 -43.90 14.11 39.68
C LEU A 10 -43.20 12.74 39.70
N ILE A 11 -43.89 11.68 39.29
CA ILE A 11 -43.30 10.35 39.10
C ILE A 11 -42.49 10.39 37.80
N PHE A 12 -41.16 10.49 37.93
CA PHE A 12 -40.25 10.22 36.84
C PHE A 12 -40.23 8.71 36.57
N PHE A 13 -40.89 8.27 35.50
CA PHE A 13 -40.66 6.94 34.93
C PHE A 13 -39.26 6.92 34.32
N LEU A 14 -38.28 6.44 35.09
CA LEU A 14 -37.01 5.97 34.54
C LEU A 14 -37.31 4.75 33.66
N LYS A 15 -37.43 4.95 32.34
CA LYS A 15 -37.31 3.86 31.37
C LYS A 15 -35.88 3.32 31.49
N CYS A 16 -35.71 2.24 32.24
CA CYS A 16 -34.60 1.31 32.03
C CYS A 16 -34.74 0.75 30.61
N SER A 17 -34.21 1.46 29.61
CA SER A 17 -34.03 0.89 28.28
C SER A 17 -32.83 -0.03 28.36
N SER A 18 -33.08 -1.32 28.58
CA SER A 18 -32.09 -2.34 28.25
C SER A 18 -31.71 -2.14 26.79
N ASN A 19 -30.44 -1.88 26.51
CA ASN A 19 -29.97 -1.63 25.14
C ASN A 19 -30.08 -2.94 24.35
N ILE A 20 -31.18 -3.10 23.61
CA ILE A 20 -31.49 -4.29 22.80
C ILE A 20 -30.35 -4.63 21.83
N SER A 21 -29.55 -3.64 21.45
CA SER A 21 -28.37 -3.84 20.62
C SER A 21 -27.40 -4.85 21.25
N GLU A 22 -27.17 -4.84 22.56
CA GLU A 22 -26.19 -5.73 23.22
C GLU A 22 -26.53 -7.22 23.09
N ASP A 23 -27.79 -7.54 22.81
CA ASP A 23 -28.27 -8.92 22.66
C ASP A 23 -27.98 -9.51 21.27
N PHE A 24 -27.52 -8.67 20.32
CA PHE A 24 -27.21 -9.08 18.94
C PHE A 24 -25.72 -9.07 18.63
N SER A 25 -25.26 -10.07 17.88
CA SER A 25 -23.91 -10.09 17.28
C SER A 25 -23.90 -10.81 15.94
N ILE A 26 -22.93 -10.49 15.08
CA ILE A 26 -22.77 -11.18 13.79
C ILE A 26 -22.05 -12.51 14.04
N LYS A 27 -22.62 -13.60 13.52
CA LYS A 27 -21.97 -14.91 13.45
C LYS A 27 -21.55 -15.16 12.01
N ILE A 28 -20.31 -15.61 11.84
CA ILE A 28 -19.71 -15.90 10.53
C ILE A 28 -19.29 -17.37 10.55
N ASP A 29 -20.04 -18.19 9.82
CA ASP A 29 -19.66 -19.57 9.54
C ASP A 29 -18.90 -19.60 8.21
N SER A 30 -17.89 -20.46 8.11
CA SER A 30 -17.07 -20.57 6.89
C SER A 30 -16.55 -21.98 6.70
N ASN A 31 -16.13 -22.28 5.47
CA ASN A 31 -15.53 -23.55 5.10
C ASN A 31 -14.06 -23.71 5.56
N SER A 32 -13.43 -22.63 6.06
CA SER A 32 -12.02 -22.64 6.47
C SER A 32 -11.82 -21.85 7.76
N ARG A 33 -10.86 -22.26 8.61
CA ARG A 33 -10.50 -21.48 9.82
C ARG A 33 -9.79 -20.16 9.49
N LYS A 34 -9.17 -20.11 8.31
CA LYS A 34 -8.41 -18.97 7.82
C LYS A 34 -8.91 -18.65 6.42
N LEU A 35 -9.68 -17.57 6.31
CA LEU A 35 -10.35 -17.19 5.08
C LEU A 35 -9.36 -16.79 4.01
N THR A 36 -9.55 -17.34 2.82
CA THR A 36 -8.83 -17.00 1.60
C THR A 36 -9.77 -16.43 0.56
N ASN A 37 -9.22 -15.87 -0.51
CA ASN A 37 -9.98 -15.43 -1.69
C ASN A 37 -10.58 -16.59 -2.53
N GLN A 38 -10.53 -17.83 -2.06
CA GLN A 38 -11.25 -18.98 -2.66
C GLN A 38 -12.40 -19.48 -1.78
N ASP A 39 -12.57 -18.91 -0.58
CA ASP A 39 -13.56 -19.37 0.39
C ASP A 39 -14.93 -18.72 0.19
N SER A 40 -15.90 -19.21 0.95
CA SER A 40 -17.22 -18.59 1.08
C SER A 40 -17.61 -18.50 2.55
N ILE A 41 -18.38 -17.46 2.88
CA ILE A 41 -18.91 -17.25 4.23
C ILE A 41 -20.42 -17.40 4.23
N ASN A 42 -20.97 -17.85 5.35
CA ASN A 42 -22.39 -17.85 5.66
C ASN A 42 -22.62 -16.97 6.89
N LEU A 43 -23.33 -15.86 6.68
CA LEU A 43 -23.60 -14.86 7.69
C LEU A 43 -24.88 -15.18 8.44
N SER A 44 -24.88 -14.98 9.74
CA SER A 44 -26.08 -15.03 10.56
C SER A 44 -25.95 -14.06 11.72
N VAL A 45 -27.00 -13.92 12.51
CA VAL A 45 -27.02 -13.06 13.68
C VAL A 45 -27.33 -13.92 14.89
N ASN A 46 -26.47 -13.86 15.91
CA ASN A 46 -26.79 -14.38 17.23
C ASN A 46 -27.74 -13.40 17.92
N ASN A 47 -28.78 -13.93 18.54
CA ASN A 47 -29.80 -13.20 19.27
C ASN A 47 -29.97 -13.85 20.65
N ASN A 48 -29.29 -13.32 21.66
CA ASN A 48 -29.12 -13.99 22.95
C ASN A 48 -30.39 -14.01 23.80
N LYS A 49 -31.37 -13.15 23.50
CA LYS A 49 -32.64 -13.05 24.24
C LYS A 49 -33.87 -13.36 23.40
N ASN A 50 -33.70 -13.95 22.21
CA ASN A 50 -34.79 -14.33 21.31
C ASN A 50 -35.76 -13.18 20.99
N HIS A 51 -35.23 -11.95 20.82
CA HIS A 51 -36.03 -10.82 20.33
C HIS A 51 -36.62 -11.12 18.94
N PRO A 52 -37.83 -10.67 18.61
CA PRO A 52 -38.38 -10.87 17.27
C PRO A 52 -37.54 -10.11 16.23
N ILE A 53 -37.17 -10.79 15.14
CA ILE A 53 -36.40 -10.19 14.03
C ILE A 53 -37.32 -10.07 12.82
N ASP A 54 -37.52 -8.85 12.33
CA ASP A 54 -38.31 -8.57 11.14
C ASP A 54 -37.50 -8.85 9.87
N SER A 55 -36.25 -8.37 9.82
CA SER A 55 -35.32 -8.63 8.72
C SER A 55 -33.86 -8.40 9.10
N VAL A 56 -32.96 -9.02 8.34
CA VAL A 56 -31.51 -8.78 8.43
C VAL A 56 -30.95 -8.50 7.04
N HIS A 57 -30.10 -7.48 6.94
CA HIS A 57 -29.37 -7.16 5.72
C HIS A 57 -27.87 -7.09 6.01
N PHE A 58 -27.10 -7.85 5.23
CA PHE A 58 -25.65 -7.89 5.35
C PHE A 58 -24.98 -7.02 4.30
N PHE A 59 -23.83 -6.44 4.67
CA PHE A 59 -23.01 -5.62 3.80
C PHE A 59 -21.54 -5.98 3.98
N LEU A 60 -20.77 -5.89 2.90
CA LEU A 60 -19.31 -6.00 2.84
C LEU A 60 -18.76 -4.67 2.34
N ASN A 61 -17.98 -3.95 3.14
CA ASN A 61 -17.44 -2.62 2.81
C ASN A 61 -18.50 -1.66 2.23
N GLU A 62 -19.69 -1.64 2.83
CA GLU A 62 -20.88 -0.88 2.39
C GLU A 62 -21.69 -1.46 1.22
N GLU A 63 -21.19 -2.46 0.49
CA GLU A 63 -21.98 -3.14 -0.55
C GLU A 63 -22.89 -4.20 0.05
N LYS A 64 -24.17 -4.18 -0.30
CA LYS A 64 -25.13 -5.20 0.19
C LYS A 64 -24.78 -6.57 -0.39
N ILE A 65 -24.71 -7.58 0.47
CA ILE A 65 -24.38 -8.95 0.08
C ILE A 65 -25.46 -9.95 0.53
N ASN A 66 -25.48 -11.10 -0.12
CA ASN A 66 -26.31 -12.23 0.30
C ASN A 66 -25.76 -12.88 1.58
N GLN A 67 -26.61 -13.65 2.24
CA GLN A 67 -26.26 -14.40 3.44
C GLN A 67 -25.07 -15.35 3.20
N ILE A 68 -25.12 -16.10 2.10
CA ILE A 68 -23.98 -16.88 1.60
C ILE A 68 -23.28 -16.03 0.55
N TYR A 69 -21.99 -15.81 0.74
CA TYR A 69 -21.21 -14.93 -0.13
C TYR A 69 -19.84 -15.54 -0.44
N SER A 70 -19.48 -15.53 -1.73
CA SER A 70 -18.16 -15.98 -2.19
C SER A 70 -17.15 -14.86 -2.03
N LEU A 71 -15.99 -15.17 -1.43
CA LEU A 71 -14.89 -14.22 -1.27
C LEU A 71 -14.01 -14.11 -2.52
N LYS A 72 -14.40 -14.77 -3.61
CA LYS A 72 -13.68 -14.75 -4.87
C LYS A 72 -13.66 -13.35 -5.47
N ASN A 73 -12.50 -12.96 -6.00
CA ASN A 73 -12.22 -11.65 -6.61
C ASN A 73 -12.28 -10.45 -5.65
N LEU A 74 -12.39 -10.67 -4.33
CA LEU A 74 -12.26 -9.58 -3.37
C LEU A 74 -10.80 -9.17 -3.20
N LYS A 75 -10.62 -7.90 -2.79
CA LYS A 75 -9.35 -7.44 -2.23
C LYS A 75 -9.01 -8.25 -0.98
N LEU A 76 -7.73 -8.51 -0.77
CA LEU A 76 -7.25 -9.18 0.43
C LEU A 76 -7.22 -8.23 1.63
N GLY A 77 -6.97 -8.77 2.82
CA GLY A 77 -6.83 -8.00 4.05
C GLY A 77 -8.12 -7.92 4.86
N SER A 78 -8.20 -6.92 5.74
CA SER A 78 -9.37 -6.69 6.57
C SER A 78 -10.54 -6.20 5.72
N GLN A 79 -11.71 -6.82 5.87
CA GLN A 79 -12.96 -6.44 5.23
C GLN A 79 -14.04 -6.25 6.30
N LEU A 80 -14.78 -5.15 6.21
CA LEU A 80 -15.83 -4.82 7.17
C LEU A 80 -17.12 -5.56 6.78
N ILE A 81 -17.66 -6.34 7.72
CA ILE A 81 -19.00 -6.91 7.63
C ILE A 81 -19.94 -6.10 8.51
N LYS A 82 -21.03 -5.60 7.93
CA LYS A 82 -22.11 -4.91 8.65
C LYS A 82 -23.40 -5.73 8.55
N ALA A 83 -24.14 -5.83 9.65
CA ALA A 83 -25.51 -6.33 9.68
C ALA A 83 -26.45 -5.22 10.14
N SER A 84 -27.47 -4.93 9.34
CA SER A 84 -28.60 -4.08 9.70
C SER A 84 -29.75 -5.00 10.10
N ILE A 85 -30.10 -4.99 11.38
CA ILE A 85 -31.07 -5.90 12.00
C ILE A 85 -32.30 -5.09 12.39
N PHE A 86 -33.43 -5.36 11.76
CA PHE A 86 -34.71 -4.75 12.11
C PHE A 86 -35.44 -5.63 13.12
N SER A 87 -35.73 -5.08 14.30
CA SER A 87 -36.33 -5.79 15.43
C SER A 87 -37.13 -4.82 16.26
N ASN A 88 -38.41 -5.11 16.53
CA ASN A 88 -39.31 -4.27 17.35
C ASN A 88 -39.39 -2.79 16.88
N GLY A 89 -39.33 -2.56 15.57
CA GLY A 89 -39.36 -1.20 15.01
C GLY A 89 -38.06 -0.41 15.14
N GLU A 90 -36.99 -1.01 15.66
CA GLU A 90 -35.65 -0.43 15.72
C GLU A 90 -34.72 -1.04 14.67
N ASN A 91 -33.78 -0.24 14.13
CA ASN A 91 -32.70 -0.74 13.28
C ASN A 91 -31.38 -0.78 14.07
N ILE A 92 -30.94 -1.99 14.35
CA ILE A 92 -29.73 -2.28 15.12
C ILE A 92 -28.60 -2.57 14.14
N ILE A 93 -27.53 -1.77 14.21
CA ILE A 93 -26.34 -1.99 13.39
C ILE A 93 -25.30 -2.76 14.20
N LYS A 94 -24.82 -3.86 13.62
CA LYS A 94 -23.66 -4.60 14.11
C LYS A 94 -22.58 -4.63 13.05
N GLN A 95 -21.34 -4.66 13.52
CA GLN A 95 -20.16 -4.67 12.67
C GLN A 95 -19.12 -5.63 13.22
N THR A 96 -18.40 -6.27 12.32
CA THR A 96 -17.22 -7.09 12.62
C THR A 96 -16.29 -7.08 11.41
N ASN A 97 -15.05 -7.53 11.58
CA ASN A 97 -14.10 -7.65 10.48
C ASN A 97 -13.79 -9.11 10.20
N ILE A 98 -13.68 -9.45 8.91
CA ILE A 98 -13.00 -10.67 8.46
C ILE A 98 -11.65 -10.30 7.88
N LYS A 99 -10.69 -11.23 7.94
CA LYS A 99 -9.39 -11.05 7.31
C LYS A 99 -9.20 -12.11 6.23
N ILE A 100 -9.04 -11.66 4.98
CA ILE A 100 -8.85 -12.50 3.81
C ILE A 100 -7.36 -12.58 3.49
N PHE A 101 -6.83 -13.78 3.34
CA PHE A 101 -5.44 -14.06 2.98
C PHE A 101 -5.34 -14.55 1.53
N ALA A 102 -4.13 -14.56 0.97
CA ALA A 102 -3.90 -15.25 -0.29
C ALA A 102 -4.13 -16.76 -0.14
N ASP A 103 -4.65 -17.40 -1.17
CA ASP A 103 -4.90 -18.84 -1.24
C ASP A 103 -3.63 -19.68 -1.41
N SER A 104 -2.59 -19.12 -2.02
CA SER A 104 -1.31 -19.81 -2.24
C SER A 104 -0.12 -19.05 -1.65
N PRO A 105 0.95 -19.75 -1.24
CA PRO A 105 2.22 -19.09 -0.89
C PRO A 105 2.85 -18.40 -2.10
N PRO A 106 3.65 -17.33 -1.90
CA PRO A 106 4.41 -16.70 -2.97
C PRO A 106 5.40 -17.67 -3.63
N ILE A 107 5.58 -17.55 -4.93
CA ILE A 107 6.60 -18.27 -5.71
C ILE A 107 7.96 -17.62 -5.48
N LEU A 108 9.02 -18.42 -5.33
CA LEU A 108 10.37 -17.88 -5.18
C LEU A 108 11.00 -17.61 -6.55
N TYR A 109 11.65 -16.46 -6.67
CA TYR A 109 12.39 -16.02 -7.84
C TYR A 109 13.84 -15.74 -7.43
N THR A 110 14.73 -15.83 -8.42
CA THR A 110 16.12 -15.39 -8.32
C THR A 110 16.48 -14.63 -9.59
N TYR A 111 17.75 -14.27 -9.75
CA TYR A 111 18.21 -13.37 -10.80
C TYR A 111 19.49 -13.85 -11.48
N GLU A 112 19.74 -13.27 -12.65
CA GLU A 112 20.99 -13.37 -13.41
C GLU A 112 21.46 -11.93 -13.68
N ILE A 113 22.69 -11.63 -13.31
CA ILE A 113 23.33 -10.35 -13.63
C ILE A 113 23.75 -10.38 -15.10
N LEU A 114 23.25 -9.42 -15.87
CA LEU A 114 23.62 -9.24 -17.28
C LEU A 114 24.73 -8.21 -17.43
N ASN A 115 24.60 -7.08 -16.73
CA ASN A 115 25.58 -6.00 -16.73
C ASN A 115 25.67 -5.34 -15.34
N GLU A 116 26.83 -4.74 -15.06
CA GLU A 116 27.06 -3.86 -13.92
C GLU A 116 27.42 -2.47 -14.45
N TYR A 117 26.80 -1.43 -13.89
CA TYR A 117 27.00 -0.04 -14.26
C TYR A 117 27.42 0.80 -13.05
N PRO A 118 28.15 1.92 -13.24
CA PRO A 118 28.49 2.81 -12.14
C PRO A 118 27.24 3.46 -11.53
N HIS A 119 27.24 3.60 -10.21
CA HIS A 119 26.24 4.35 -9.46
C HIS A 119 26.94 5.29 -8.46
N ASP A 120 26.32 6.42 -8.14
CA ASP A 120 26.88 7.38 -7.19
C ASP A 120 26.78 6.85 -5.75
N GLN A 121 27.92 6.53 -5.13
CA GLN A 121 27.98 6.04 -3.76
C GLN A 121 27.50 7.06 -2.70
N GLU A 122 27.31 8.34 -3.04
CA GLU A 122 26.71 9.33 -2.15
C GLU A 122 25.18 9.46 -2.35
N ALA A 123 24.60 8.77 -3.33
CA ALA A 123 23.16 8.74 -3.59
C ALA A 123 22.42 7.85 -2.58
N TYR A 124 21.56 8.46 -1.77
CA TYR A 124 20.64 7.73 -0.89
C TYR A 124 19.36 7.42 -1.67
N THR A 125 19.40 6.44 -2.58
CA THR A 125 18.33 6.12 -3.54
C THR A 125 16.99 5.83 -2.86
N GLN A 126 15.93 6.55 -3.27
CA GLN A 126 14.58 6.37 -2.76
C GLN A 126 13.51 6.16 -3.85
N GLY A 127 13.80 6.50 -5.10
CA GLY A 127 12.96 6.16 -6.24
C GLY A 127 13.80 6.05 -7.51
N LEU A 128 13.46 5.11 -8.39
CA LEU A 128 14.22 4.84 -9.60
C LEU A 128 13.25 4.46 -10.73
N GLU A 129 13.22 5.20 -11.84
CA GLU A 129 12.34 4.83 -12.96
C GLU A 129 12.96 5.24 -14.30
N PHE A 130 12.71 4.43 -15.34
CA PHE A 130 13.00 4.83 -16.71
C PHE A 130 11.88 5.68 -17.29
N TYR A 131 12.22 6.88 -17.74
CA TYR A 131 11.36 7.65 -18.64
C TYR A 131 11.96 7.60 -20.05
N ASN A 132 11.29 6.87 -20.92
CA ASN A 132 11.80 6.46 -22.23
C ASN A 132 13.09 5.63 -22.10
N ASP A 133 14.23 6.16 -22.53
CA ASP A 133 15.56 5.53 -22.47
C ASP A 133 16.47 6.13 -21.40
N THR A 134 15.97 7.12 -20.66
CA THR A 134 16.73 7.86 -19.65
C THR A 134 16.32 7.43 -18.25
N LEU A 135 17.31 7.21 -17.38
CA LEU A 135 17.08 6.84 -15.98
C LEU A 135 16.90 8.10 -15.14
N TYR A 136 15.88 8.08 -14.29
CA TYR A 136 15.64 9.10 -13.28
C TYR A 136 15.76 8.51 -11.89
N GLU A 137 16.36 9.27 -10.98
CA GLU A 137 16.58 8.87 -9.60
C GLU A 137 16.14 9.97 -8.65
N SER A 138 15.40 9.58 -7.61
CA SER A 138 15.16 10.40 -6.43
C SER A 138 16.09 9.97 -5.31
N THR A 139 16.75 10.93 -4.67
CA THR A 139 17.60 10.69 -3.50
C THR A 139 17.01 11.34 -2.25
N GLY A 140 17.21 10.68 -1.12
CA GLY A 140 16.81 11.16 0.20
C GLY A 140 17.90 11.93 0.95
N LEU A 141 17.67 12.07 2.26
CA LEU A 141 18.44 12.86 3.25
C LEU A 141 18.15 14.36 3.18
N LYS A 142 17.77 14.95 4.34
CA LYS A 142 17.50 16.39 4.45
C LYS A 142 18.74 17.21 4.07
N GLY A 143 18.52 18.23 3.24
CA GLY A 143 19.60 19.06 2.68
C GLY A 143 20.44 18.38 1.59
N LYS A 144 20.14 17.13 1.21
CA LYS A 144 20.82 16.39 0.13
C LYS A 144 19.86 15.73 -0.86
N SER A 145 18.56 15.89 -0.66
CA SER A 145 17.56 15.26 -1.50
C SER A 145 17.55 15.90 -2.87
N THR A 146 17.56 15.08 -3.92
CA THR A 146 17.64 15.53 -5.31
C THR A 146 16.75 14.68 -6.22
N ILE A 147 16.35 15.25 -7.34
CA ILE A 147 15.94 14.51 -8.53
C ILE A 147 17.09 14.58 -9.53
N ARG A 148 17.44 13.43 -10.11
CA ARG A 148 18.54 13.30 -11.05
C ARG A 148 18.03 12.68 -12.33
N LYS A 149 18.41 13.26 -13.46
CA LYS A 149 18.27 12.68 -14.80
C LYS A 149 19.67 12.27 -15.23
N LEU A 150 19.90 10.98 -15.50
CA LEU A 150 21.26 10.47 -15.71
C LEU A 150 21.37 9.42 -16.82
N ASN A 151 22.59 9.32 -17.36
CA ASN A 151 23.03 8.21 -18.18
C ASN A 151 23.43 7.05 -17.28
N TYR A 152 22.59 6.02 -17.20
CA TYR A 152 22.87 4.86 -16.37
C TYR A 152 24.14 4.10 -16.75
N LYS A 153 24.65 4.21 -17.99
CA LYS A 153 25.85 3.48 -18.44
C LYS A 153 27.14 4.12 -17.95
N THR A 154 27.17 5.44 -17.86
CA THR A 154 28.36 6.22 -17.53
C THR A 154 28.31 6.84 -16.14
N GLY A 155 27.11 6.94 -15.54
CA GLY A 155 26.87 7.71 -14.31
C GLY A 155 26.80 9.22 -14.53
N GLU A 156 26.88 9.69 -15.79
CA GLU A 156 26.82 11.11 -16.12
C GLU A 156 25.43 11.68 -15.80
N ILE A 157 25.40 12.77 -15.02
CA ILE A 157 24.17 13.48 -14.68
C ILE A 157 23.88 14.50 -15.78
N TYR A 158 22.77 14.33 -16.49
CA TYR A 158 22.30 15.28 -17.50
C TYR A 158 21.64 16.50 -16.86
N SER A 159 20.88 16.31 -15.79
CA SER A 159 20.24 17.38 -15.03
C SER A 159 20.01 16.94 -13.59
N ILE A 160 20.02 17.91 -12.67
CA ILE A 160 19.80 17.69 -11.25
C ILE A 160 19.01 18.85 -10.67
N GLN A 161 18.00 18.52 -9.85
CA GLN A 161 17.21 19.49 -9.10
C GLN A 161 17.28 19.13 -7.62
N SER A 162 17.81 20.05 -6.81
CA SER A 162 17.80 19.91 -5.35
C SER A 162 16.44 20.26 -4.78
N LEU A 163 16.01 19.52 -3.75
CA LEU A 163 14.88 19.91 -2.92
C LEU A 163 15.33 20.90 -1.85
N ASP A 164 14.39 21.72 -1.37
CA ASP A 164 14.64 22.53 -0.18
C ASP A 164 15.07 21.63 1.00
N ALA A 165 15.99 22.14 1.82
CA ALA A 165 16.63 21.39 2.89
C ALA A 165 15.65 20.83 3.94
N VAL A 166 14.45 21.40 4.05
CA VAL A 166 13.41 20.88 4.96
C VAL A 166 12.85 19.53 4.53
N TYR A 167 12.91 19.22 3.23
CA TYR A 167 12.32 18.02 2.64
C TYR A 167 13.32 16.85 2.59
N PHE A 168 12.80 15.66 2.84
CA PHE A 168 13.47 14.40 2.58
C PHE A 168 12.77 13.76 1.37
N GLY A 169 13.46 13.67 0.23
CA GLY A 169 12.91 13.10 -1.01
C GLY A 169 12.75 11.58 -0.92
N GLU A 170 11.65 11.08 -1.49
CA GLU A 170 11.29 9.66 -1.50
C GLU A 170 10.97 9.19 -2.92
N GLY A 171 10.12 8.18 -3.10
CA GLY A 171 9.79 7.58 -4.40
C GLY A 171 9.36 8.58 -5.47
N LEU A 172 9.70 8.26 -6.72
CA LEU A 172 9.29 9.01 -7.90
C LEU A 172 8.52 8.13 -8.87
N THR A 173 7.68 8.72 -9.72
CA THR A 173 7.14 8.04 -10.89
C THR A 173 6.73 9.00 -11.99
N PHE A 174 6.41 8.48 -13.18
CA PHE A 174 5.88 9.27 -14.29
C PHE A 174 4.40 8.99 -14.53
N ILE A 175 3.62 10.02 -14.81
CA ILE A 175 2.22 9.87 -15.25
C ILE A 175 1.85 11.06 -16.13
N ASP A 176 1.16 10.83 -17.24
CA ASP A 176 0.74 11.89 -18.17
C ASP A 176 1.86 12.89 -18.54
N ASP A 177 3.07 12.38 -18.83
CA ASP A 177 4.28 13.15 -19.12
C ASP A 177 4.74 14.12 -18.01
N LYS A 178 4.35 13.83 -16.77
CA LYS A 178 4.79 14.55 -15.57
C LYS A 178 5.59 13.64 -14.66
N LEU A 179 6.65 14.19 -14.08
CA LEU A 179 7.41 13.53 -13.02
C LEU A 179 6.77 13.88 -11.68
N ILE A 180 6.52 12.87 -10.86
CA ILE A 180 5.95 12.98 -9.53
C ILE A 180 6.98 12.49 -8.52
N GLN A 181 7.18 13.20 -7.41
CA GLN A 181 8.07 12.80 -6.32
C GLN A 181 7.36 12.94 -4.97
N LEU A 182 7.57 11.97 -4.08
CA LEU A 182 7.14 12.03 -2.69
C LEU A 182 8.21 12.66 -1.80
N THR A 183 7.78 13.03 -0.59
CA THR A 183 8.63 13.28 0.56
C THR A 183 8.27 12.31 1.68
N TRP A 184 9.17 12.12 2.63
CA TRP A 184 9.01 11.10 3.65
C TRP A 184 7.91 11.42 4.66
N ARG A 185 8.12 12.42 5.52
CA ARG A 185 7.25 12.71 6.68
C ARG A 185 6.57 14.06 6.59
N GLU A 186 6.89 14.81 5.54
CA GLU A 186 6.42 16.16 5.37
C GLU A 186 4.98 16.23 4.82
N GLY A 187 4.39 15.10 4.44
CA GLY A 187 2.98 15.02 4.04
C GLY A 187 2.68 15.70 2.70
N ILE A 188 3.70 15.89 1.86
CA ILE A 188 3.64 16.67 0.62
C ILE A 188 4.42 15.97 -0.50
N GLY A 189 3.91 16.00 -1.72
CA GLY A 189 4.63 15.61 -2.91
C GLY A 189 4.72 16.75 -3.92
N PHE A 190 5.53 16.56 -4.94
CA PHE A 190 5.80 17.55 -5.97
C PHE A 190 5.59 16.96 -7.36
N GLN A 191 5.11 17.78 -8.28
CA GLN A 191 5.02 17.50 -9.70
C GLN A 191 6.02 18.40 -10.44
N TYR A 192 6.71 17.82 -11.42
CA TYR A 192 7.76 18.48 -12.18
C TYR A 192 7.51 18.33 -13.68
N ASP A 193 8.02 19.29 -14.44
CA ASP A 193 8.34 19.07 -15.85
C ASP A 193 9.53 18.09 -15.93
N PRO A 194 9.42 16.96 -16.65
CA PRO A 194 10.47 15.93 -16.66
C PRO A 194 11.72 16.34 -17.47
N ILE A 195 11.64 17.40 -18.29
CA ILE A 195 12.75 17.90 -19.11
C ILE A 195 13.56 18.92 -18.32
N THR A 196 12.90 19.94 -17.76
CA THR A 196 13.57 21.04 -17.04
C THR A 196 13.80 20.73 -15.56
N LEU A 197 13.05 19.77 -14.99
CA LEU A 197 12.97 19.49 -13.56
C LEU A 197 12.43 20.66 -12.72
N GLU A 198 11.76 21.62 -13.35
CA GLU A 198 11.08 22.70 -12.63
C GLU A 198 9.84 22.17 -11.92
N ILE A 199 9.65 22.56 -10.66
CA ILE A 199 8.44 22.24 -9.89
C ILE A 199 7.27 23.01 -10.48
N GLU A 200 6.26 22.29 -10.95
CA GLU A 200 5.03 22.88 -11.48
C GLU A 200 4.01 23.12 -10.37
N ARG A 201 3.93 22.19 -9.39
CA ARG A 201 3.06 22.29 -8.22
C ARG A 201 3.42 21.29 -7.14
N SER A 202 2.80 21.44 -5.97
CA SER A 202 2.78 20.46 -4.89
C SER A 202 1.40 19.86 -4.66
N PHE A 203 1.33 18.76 -3.90
CA PHE A 203 0.09 18.11 -3.46
C PHE A 203 0.24 17.51 -2.05
N SER A 204 -0.85 17.42 -1.29
CA SER A 204 -0.86 16.89 0.09
C SER A 204 -1.15 15.39 0.15
N TYR A 205 -0.69 14.75 1.22
CA TYR A 205 -1.14 13.42 1.61
C TYR A 205 -2.36 13.59 2.52
N ASP A 206 -3.53 13.20 2.04
CA ASP A 206 -4.78 13.49 2.76
C ASP A 206 -5.13 12.39 3.78
N LYS A 207 -4.75 11.12 3.52
CA LYS A 207 -5.12 9.95 4.34
C LYS A 207 -3.90 9.25 4.95
N SER A 208 -2.83 9.08 4.18
CA SER A 208 -1.58 8.48 4.65
C SER A 208 -0.71 9.50 5.39
N LYS A 209 0.24 9.01 6.20
CA LYS A 209 1.14 9.87 7.01
C LYS A 209 2.52 10.05 6.42
N GLU A 210 2.98 9.08 5.63
CA GLU A 210 4.31 9.09 5.03
C GLU A 210 4.21 8.81 3.52
N GLY A 211 5.28 9.09 2.79
CA GLY A 211 5.48 8.67 1.39
C GLY A 211 6.80 7.91 1.26
N TRP A 212 6.78 6.75 0.61
CA TRP A 212 7.94 5.87 0.47
C TRP A 212 8.22 5.58 -1.01
N GLY A 213 7.49 4.67 -1.65
CA GLY A 213 7.65 4.34 -3.07
C GLY A 213 6.49 4.84 -3.94
N LEU A 214 6.76 5.05 -5.22
CA LEU A 214 5.76 5.33 -6.25
C LEU A 214 5.97 4.44 -7.47
N CYS A 215 4.89 4.01 -8.10
CA CYS A 215 4.89 3.53 -9.48
C CYS A 215 3.54 3.82 -10.13
N ASN A 216 3.37 3.49 -11.41
CA ASN A 216 2.15 3.76 -12.15
C ASN A 216 1.80 2.64 -13.13
N ASP A 217 0.52 2.42 -13.40
CA ASP A 217 0.06 1.52 -14.48
C ASP A 217 -0.28 2.26 -15.79
N GLY A 218 -0.01 3.57 -15.84
CA GLY A 218 -0.42 4.47 -16.92
C GLY A 218 -1.80 5.09 -16.75
N GLU A 219 -2.62 4.63 -15.80
CA GLU A 219 -3.94 5.22 -15.48
C GLU A 219 -4.00 5.76 -14.04
N LYS A 220 -3.36 5.05 -13.11
CA LYS A 220 -3.34 5.28 -11.68
C LYS A 220 -1.91 5.28 -11.18
N ILE A 221 -1.71 5.96 -10.05
CA ILE A 221 -0.45 5.96 -9.31
C ILE A 221 -0.63 5.09 -8.08
N TYR A 222 0.36 4.24 -7.80
CA TYR A 222 0.44 3.45 -6.58
C TYR A 222 1.50 4.06 -5.66
N LYS A 223 1.15 4.22 -4.39
CA LYS A 223 2.02 4.78 -3.35
C LYS A 223 2.14 3.83 -2.17
N SER A 224 3.37 3.54 -1.77
CA SER A 224 3.65 2.89 -0.47
C SER A 224 3.99 3.95 0.59
N ASP A 225 3.82 3.58 1.85
CA ASP A 225 4.10 4.43 3.02
C ASP A 225 4.78 3.65 4.16
N GLY A 226 5.39 2.50 3.84
CA GLY A 226 5.99 1.59 4.82
C GLY A 226 4.98 0.73 5.60
N THR A 227 3.66 0.95 5.46
CA THR A 227 2.64 0.04 6.00
C THR A 227 2.42 -1.15 5.05
N ASN A 228 1.35 -1.93 5.27
CA ASN A 228 0.89 -2.93 4.31
C ASN A 228 -0.11 -2.38 3.27
N LEU A 229 -0.30 -1.06 3.23
CA LEU A 229 -1.18 -0.43 2.25
C LEU A 229 -0.39 -0.01 1.02
N LEU A 230 -0.96 -0.27 -0.15
CA LEU A 230 -0.65 0.49 -1.35
C LEU A 230 -1.83 1.42 -1.61
N TRP A 231 -1.58 2.71 -1.45
CA TRP A 231 -2.53 3.76 -1.73
C TRP A 231 -2.65 3.92 -3.25
N ILE A 232 -3.88 4.07 -3.72
CA ILE A 232 -4.19 4.36 -5.12
C ILE A 232 -4.49 5.85 -5.20
N LEU A 233 -3.72 6.55 -6.02
CA LEU A 233 -3.82 7.98 -6.23
C LEU A 233 -4.44 8.25 -7.60
N ASP A 234 -5.29 9.28 -7.64
CA ASP A 234 -5.80 9.84 -8.89
C ASP A 234 -4.66 10.45 -9.70
N SER A 235 -4.54 10.08 -10.98
CA SER A 235 -3.42 10.49 -11.85
C SER A 235 -3.34 11.99 -12.11
N LYS A 236 -4.47 12.70 -12.02
CA LYS A 236 -4.54 14.15 -12.29
C LYS A 236 -4.32 14.99 -11.06
N THR A 237 -4.83 14.53 -9.91
CA THR A 237 -4.87 15.32 -8.67
C THR A 237 -3.93 14.80 -7.58
N GLN A 238 -3.46 13.56 -7.70
CA GLN A 238 -2.62 12.83 -6.73
C GLN A 238 -3.31 12.62 -5.38
N LYS A 239 -4.63 12.83 -5.32
CA LYS A 239 -5.42 12.53 -4.13
C LYS A 239 -5.50 11.02 -3.92
N GLU A 240 -5.36 10.61 -2.68
CA GLU A 240 -5.50 9.22 -2.26
C GLU A 240 -6.98 8.81 -2.32
N ILE A 241 -7.37 8.11 -3.38
CA ILE A 241 -8.77 7.74 -3.65
C ILE A 241 -9.13 6.40 -3.01
N GLU A 242 -8.20 5.46 -2.97
CA GLU A 242 -8.43 4.11 -2.46
C GLU A 242 -7.13 3.50 -1.92
N TYR A 243 -7.19 2.27 -1.44
CA TYR A 243 -6.01 1.47 -1.13
C TYR A 243 -6.28 -0.01 -1.41
N ILE A 244 -5.19 -0.78 -1.49
CA ILE A 244 -5.18 -2.24 -1.40
C ILE A 244 -4.27 -2.67 -0.24
N GLN A 245 -4.62 -3.78 0.42
CA GLN A 245 -3.81 -4.34 1.50
C GLN A 245 -2.94 -5.45 0.94
N VAL A 246 -1.63 -5.35 1.15
CA VAL A 246 -0.65 -6.33 0.67
C VAL A 246 -0.58 -7.49 1.63
N MET A 247 -0.87 -8.68 1.11
CA MET A 247 -1.15 -9.88 1.89
C MET A 247 -0.45 -11.10 1.28
N THR A 248 0.16 -11.89 2.14
CA THR A 248 0.60 -13.25 1.83
C THR A 248 -0.47 -14.25 2.27
N ASN A 249 -0.24 -15.54 2.01
CA ASN A 249 -1.06 -16.62 2.58
C ASN A 249 -0.90 -16.76 4.11
N LYS A 250 0.04 -16.02 4.73
CA LYS A 250 0.33 -16.10 6.17
C LYS A 250 -0.10 -14.85 6.92
N SER A 251 0.29 -13.67 6.46
CA SER A 251 0.11 -12.39 7.14
C SER A 251 0.02 -11.22 6.14
N SER A 252 -0.32 -10.04 6.64
CA SER A 252 -0.03 -8.78 5.94
C SER A 252 1.49 -8.60 5.83
N LEU A 253 1.93 -7.94 4.76
CA LEU A 253 3.33 -7.60 4.53
C LEU A 253 3.51 -6.08 4.71
N ASN A 254 4.30 -5.68 5.70
CA ASN A 254 4.63 -4.27 5.95
C ASN A 254 5.99 -3.92 5.35
N LYS A 255 6.43 -2.66 5.55
CA LYS A 255 7.72 -2.10 5.13
C LYS A 255 7.91 -2.15 3.62
N ILE A 256 6.81 -1.97 2.89
CA ILE A 256 6.84 -1.85 1.44
C ILE A 256 7.45 -0.49 1.12
N ASN A 257 8.52 -0.50 0.34
CA ASN A 257 9.31 0.68 0.05
C ASN A 257 9.18 1.05 -1.43
N GLU A 258 10.29 1.21 -2.14
CA GLU A 258 10.32 1.55 -3.55
C GLU A 258 9.53 0.56 -4.42
N LEU A 259 8.87 1.08 -5.46
CA LEU A 259 7.91 0.36 -6.30
C LEU A 259 8.28 0.50 -7.77
N GLU A 260 7.95 -0.52 -8.57
CA GLU A 260 8.01 -0.46 -10.03
C GLU A 260 6.85 -1.26 -10.65
N TYR A 261 6.23 -0.77 -11.73
CA TYR A 261 5.11 -1.46 -12.38
C TYR A 261 5.54 -2.14 -13.68
N VAL A 262 5.42 -3.47 -13.72
CA VAL A 262 5.85 -4.26 -14.89
C VAL A 262 4.82 -5.32 -15.21
N ASN A 263 4.33 -5.31 -16.46
CA ASN A 263 3.45 -6.35 -17.03
C ASN A 263 2.24 -6.69 -16.14
N GLY A 264 1.57 -5.68 -15.58
CA GLY A 264 0.36 -5.89 -14.78
C GLY A 264 0.62 -6.16 -13.30
N LYS A 265 1.89 -6.10 -12.85
CA LYS A 265 2.30 -6.40 -11.47
C LYS A 265 3.13 -5.27 -10.88
N ILE A 266 3.05 -5.11 -9.56
CA ILE A 266 3.88 -4.19 -8.81
C ILE A 266 5.05 -4.97 -8.21
N PHE A 267 6.27 -4.57 -8.55
CA PHE A 267 7.50 -5.00 -7.91
C PHE A 267 7.78 -4.04 -6.78
N ALA A 268 8.13 -4.54 -5.60
CA ALA A 268 8.38 -3.67 -4.46
C ALA A 268 9.57 -4.15 -3.64
N ASN A 269 10.51 -3.24 -3.35
CA ASN A 269 11.47 -3.50 -2.29
C ASN A 269 10.75 -3.60 -0.94
N THR A 270 11.28 -4.43 -0.05
CA THR A 270 10.87 -4.40 1.36
C THR A 270 12.02 -3.87 2.20
N TYR A 271 11.78 -2.83 3.00
CA TYR A 271 12.82 -2.24 3.85
C TYR A 271 13.16 -3.17 5.01
N GLN A 272 14.14 -4.03 4.80
CA GLN A 272 14.64 -4.99 5.78
C GLN A 272 16.17 -4.89 5.81
N PHE A 273 16.75 -4.70 7.00
CA PHE A 273 18.20 -4.57 7.14
C PHE A 273 18.97 -5.87 6.84
N ASP A 274 18.30 -7.03 6.99
CA ASP A 274 18.97 -8.33 6.97
C ASP A 274 18.70 -9.17 5.70
N LYS A 275 17.89 -8.67 4.77
CA LYS A 275 17.47 -9.43 3.58
C LYS A 275 17.30 -8.54 2.36
N ASP A 276 18.08 -8.81 1.33
CA ASP A 276 17.96 -8.20 0.01
C ASP A 276 16.85 -8.93 -0.77
N VAL A 277 15.60 -8.53 -0.57
CA VAL A 277 14.44 -9.12 -1.25
C VAL A 277 13.49 -8.06 -1.80
N ALA A 278 12.84 -8.39 -2.90
CA ALA A 278 11.65 -7.69 -3.39
C ALA A 278 10.47 -8.65 -3.50
N VAL A 279 9.27 -8.11 -3.61
CA VAL A 279 8.03 -8.87 -3.78
C VAL A 279 7.31 -8.48 -5.06
N ILE A 280 6.57 -9.44 -5.63
CA ILE A 280 5.70 -9.24 -6.79
C ILE A 280 4.27 -9.25 -6.27
N ILE A 281 3.55 -8.15 -6.48
CA ILE A 281 2.22 -7.90 -5.92
C ILE A 281 1.22 -7.80 -7.07
N ASP A 282 0.08 -8.48 -6.94
CA ASP A 282 -1.07 -8.25 -7.80
C ASP A 282 -1.79 -6.95 -7.38
N PRO A 283 -1.82 -5.90 -8.23
CA PRO A 283 -2.45 -4.63 -7.91
C PRO A 283 -3.97 -4.71 -7.78
N LYS A 284 -4.62 -5.78 -8.26
CA LYS A 284 -6.08 -5.94 -8.22
C LYS A 284 -6.57 -6.25 -6.80
N ASN A 285 -5.83 -7.08 -6.07
CA ASN A 285 -6.28 -7.59 -4.77
C ASN A 285 -5.23 -7.48 -3.65
N GLY A 286 -3.98 -7.12 -3.95
CA GLY A 286 -2.88 -7.03 -2.98
C GLY A 286 -2.19 -8.37 -2.66
N MET A 287 -2.41 -9.42 -3.45
CA MET A 287 -1.74 -10.70 -3.26
C MET A 287 -0.26 -10.59 -3.57
N VAL A 288 0.59 -11.06 -2.64
CA VAL A 288 2.00 -11.30 -2.92
C VAL A 288 2.13 -12.62 -3.67
N GLU A 289 2.37 -12.52 -4.97
CA GLU A 289 2.50 -13.67 -5.89
C GLU A 289 3.92 -14.24 -5.92
N GLY A 290 4.92 -13.39 -5.64
CA GLY A 290 6.31 -13.79 -5.71
C GLY A 290 7.21 -13.07 -4.72
N VAL A 291 8.32 -13.70 -4.39
CA VAL A 291 9.44 -13.12 -3.64
C VAL A 291 10.70 -13.32 -4.47
N ILE A 292 11.44 -12.25 -4.71
CA ILE A 292 12.69 -12.25 -5.46
C ILE A 292 13.83 -12.14 -4.47
N ASP A 293 14.72 -13.13 -4.49
CA ASP A 293 15.91 -13.21 -3.65
C ASP A 293 17.11 -12.58 -4.35
N PHE A 294 17.50 -11.38 -3.90
CA PHE A 294 18.64 -10.61 -4.40
C PHE A 294 19.93 -10.81 -3.60
N SER A 295 19.97 -11.83 -2.74
CA SER A 295 21.14 -12.14 -1.93
C SER A 295 22.40 -12.18 -2.80
N GLY A 296 23.50 -11.58 -2.31
CA GLY A 296 24.78 -11.49 -3.01
C GLY A 296 24.97 -10.25 -3.87
N LEU A 297 23.94 -9.43 -4.15
CA LEU A 297 24.14 -8.15 -4.85
C LEU A 297 24.94 -7.16 -3.99
N LYS A 298 24.57 -7.01 -2.71
CA LYS A 298 25.26 -6.09 -1.80
C LYS A 298 26.74 -6.47 -1.57
N ASP A 299 27.11 -7.74 -1.69
CA ASP A 299 28.50 -8.18 -1.56
C ASP A 299 29.39 -7.76 -2.76
N ARG A 300 28.76 -7.35 -3.87
CA ARG A 300 29.44 -6.93 -5.11
C ARG A 300 29.72 -5.43 -5.17
N VAL A 301 29.24 -4.66 -4.21
CA VAL A 301 29.45 -3.20 -4.12
C VAL A 301 30.60 -2.91 -3.15
N ASN A 302 31.15 -1.69 -3.22
CA ASN A 302 32.19 -1.25 -2.29
C ASN A 302 31.66 -1.25 -0.86
N GLN A 303 32.40 -1.88 0.05
CA GLN A 303 32.04 -1.91 1.46
C GLN A 303 32.58 -0.65 2.16
N HIS A 304 31.68 0.17 2.70
CA HIS A 304 32.04 1.40 3.42
C HIS A 304 31.03 1.71 4.53
N SER A 305 31.37 2.63 5.43
CA SER A 305 30.60 2.92 6.64
C SER A 305 29.22 3.54 6.43
N LYS A 306 28.94 4.06 5.22
CA LYS A 306 27.63 4.62 4.84
C LYS A 306 26.81 3.66 3.98
N LEU A 307 27.34 2.49 3.62
CA LEU A 307 26.66 1.53 2.75
C LEU A 307 25.37 1.06 3.43
N ASP A 308 24.25 1.20 2.74
CA ASP A 308 22.93 0.91 3.32
C ASP A 308 22.21 -0.15 2.46
N VAL A 309 20.90 -0.31 2.66
CA VAL A 309 20.10 -1.42 2.13
C VAL A 309 19.84 -1.33 0.62
N LEU A 310 19.48 -2.48 0.04
CA LEU A 310 18.84 -2.59 -1.27
C LEU A 310 17.61 -1.66 -1.36
N ASN A 311 17.56 -0.81 -2.38
CA ASN A 311 16.41 0.05 -2.70
C ASN A 311 16.55 0.66 -4.10
N GLY A 312 15.49 0.64 -4.89
CA GLY A 312 15.48 1.13 -6.27
C GLY A 312 15.32 -0.02 -7.26
N ILE A 313 14.21 -0.02 -7.99
CA ILE A 313 13.86 -0.99 -9.01
C ILE A 313 13.36 -0.20 -10.22
N ALA A 314 14.03 -0.33 -11.36
CA ALA A 314 13.53 0.24 -12.60
C ALA A 314 13.46 -0.81 -13.70
N TYR A 315 12.48 -0.69 -14.59
CA TYR A 315 12.30 -1.61 -15.71
C TYR A 315 12.56 -0.91 -17.03
N ASN A 316 13.52 -1.42 -17.79
CA ASN A 316 13.78 -0.92 -19.11
C ASN A 316 12.91 -1.66 -20.15
N LYS A 317 11.90 -0.98 -20.68
CA LYS A 317 10.96 -1.56 -21.65
C LYS A 317 11.63 -2.03 -22.96
N LYS A 318 12.78 -1.45 -23.33
CA LYS A 318 13.50 -1.79 -24.58
C LYS A 318 14.29 -3.08 -24.46
N SER A 319 15.10 -3.22 -23.40
CA SER A 319 15.88 -4.44 -23.13
C SER A 319 15.07 -5.53 -22.45
N LYS A 320 13.91 -5.17 -21.86
CA LYS A 320 13.04 -6.04 -21.06
C LYS A 320 13.74 -6.63 -19.84
N THR A 321 14.57 -5.81 -19.19
CA THR A 321 15.41 -6.16 -18.04
C THR A 321 15.12 -5.21 -16.88
N PHE A 322 15.45 -5.66 -15.68
CA PHE A 322 15.33 -4.87 -14.47
C PHE A 322 16.68 -4.25 -14.12
N PHE A 323 16.64 -3.09 -13.48
CA PHE A 323 17.77 -2.33 -12.99
C PHE A 323 17.61 -2.17 -11.49
N ILE A 324 18.58 -2.66 -10.74
CA ILE A 324 18.52 -2.78 -9.28
C ILE A 324 19.75 -2.09 -8.67
N THR A 325 19.53 -1.27 -7.66
CA THR A 325 20.60 -0.61 -6.90
C THR A 325 20.26 -0.61 -5.41
N GLY A 326 21.02 0.15 -4.62
CA GLY A 326 20.72 0.41 -3.23
C GLY A 326 21.25 1.76 -2.75
N LYS A 327 20.91 2.04 -1.51
CA LYS A 327 21.26 3.28 -0.84
C LYS A 327 22.77 3.32 -0.60
N ASN A 328 23.43 4.30 -1.21
CA ASN A 328 24.87 4.46 -1.22
C ASN A 328 25.63 3.28 -1.87
N TRP A 329 25.05 2.61 -2.85
CA TRP A 329 25.77 1.57 -3.62
C TRP A 329 26.58 2.23 -4.73
N ASP A 330 27.76 1.70 -5.06
CA ASP A 330 28.58 2.19 -6.18
C ASP A 330 28.23 1.51 -7.52
N LYS A 331 27.21 0.64 -7.51
CA LYS A 331 26.78 -0.14 -8.68
C LYS A 331 25.27 -0.16 -8.88
N LEU A 332 24.89 -0.11 -10.15
CA LEU A 332 23.56 -0.42 -10.66
C LEU A 332 23.63 -1.72 -11.47
N PHE A 333 22.81 -2.70 -11.12
CA PHE A 333 22.80 -4.03 -11.75
C PHE A 333 21.67 -4.15 -12.75
N GLU A 334 21.98 -4.44 -14.02
CA GLU A 334 20.98 -4.91 -14.98
C GLU A 334 20.84 -6.42 -14.85
N ILE A 335 19.61 -6.88 -14.62
CA ILE A 335 19.32 -8.27 -14.32
C ILE A 335 18.13 -8.81 -15.11
N LYS A 336 18.06 -10.14 -15.20
CA LYS A 336 16.84 -10.89 -15.50
C LYS A 336 16.36 -11.62 -14.26
N ILE A 337 15.05 -11.60 -14.04
CA ILE A 337 14.39 -12.31 -12.94
C ILE A 337 13.75 -13.59 -13.49
N TYR A 338 13.93 -14.72 -12.81
CA TYR A 338 13.34 -16.01 -13.18
C TYR A 338 12.99 -16.84 -11.96
N PRO A 339 12.03 -17.79 -12.07
CA PRO A 339 11.66 -18.66 -10.96
C PRO A 339 12.87 -19.44 -10.42
N LYS A 340 13.01 -19.49 -9.09
CA LYS A 340 14.01 -20.31 -8.41
C LYS A 340 13.56 -21.78 -8.54
N LYS A 341 14.38 -22.60 -9.19
CA LYS A 341 14.12 -24.04 -9.38
C LYS A 341 14.26 -24.82 -8.09
#